data_AF-A0A1F9MMM6-F1
#
_entry.id   AF-A0A1F9MMM6-F1
#
_cell.length_a   1.000
_cell.length_b   1.000
_cell.length_c   1.000
_cell.angle_alpha   90.00
_cell.angle_beta   90.00
_cell.angle_gamma   90.00
#
_symmetry.space_group_name_H-M   'P 1'
#
loop_
_entity.id
_entity.type
_entity.pdbx_description
1 polymer ?
#
loop_
_entity_poly.entity_id
_entity_poly.type
_entity_poly.pdbx_seq_one_letter_code
_entity_poly.pdbx_strand_id
1 'polypeptide(L)'
;MITKKLIQAIKEQYALNWYGIHGIRHWGRVYANGLRLAEGTGAKVSVVKMFSIFHDSRRLNDGSDEAHGPRGAKLAEEFRGKYFELPDDEFELLIIACNQHTVLQIHTDITIQTCFDADRLDLARVGTMPDPRYLCTDLAKNSDIIAWANERSLSDYSPAIVTLWNQ
;
A
#
# COMPACT_ATOMS: atom_id res chain seq x y z
N MET A 1 -11.03 9.81 4.56
CA MET A 1 -10.02 10.54 3.75
C MET A 1 -8.69 10.52 4.51
N ILE A 2 -7.54 10.38 3.84
CA ILE A 2 -6.23 10.45 4.51
C ILE A 2 -5.95 11.90 4.90
N THR A 3 -5.79 12.18 6.19
CA THR A 3 -5.54 13.53 6.71
C THR A 3 -4.06 13.74 7.02
N LYS A 4 -3.62 15.00 7.08
CA LYS A 4 -2.27 15.36 7.54
C LYS A 4 -2.00 14.86 8.95
N LYS A 5 -2.98 14.99 9.85
CA LYS A 5 -2.91 14.51 11.23
C LYS A 5 -2.66 13.00 11.30
N LEU A 6 -3.32 12.22 10.44
CA LEU A 6 -3.11 10.78 10.35
C LEU A 6 -1.68 10.45 9.89
N ILE A 7 -1.21 11.08 8.81
CA ILE A 7 0.17 10.86 8.32
C ILE A 7 1.20 11.24 9.36
N GLN A 8 1.02 12.38 10.03
CA GLN A 8 1.93 12.84 11.08
C GLN A 8 1.98 11.83 12.25
N ALA A 9 0.83 11.32 12.69
CA ALA A 9 0.75 10.32 13.75
C ALA A 9 1.41 8.97 13.37
N ILE A 10 1.38 8.59 12.08
CA ILE A 10 2.12 7.43 11.57
C ILE A 10 3.63 7.73 11.56
N LYS A 11 4.02 8.90 11.03
CA LYS A 11 5.41 9.33 10.91
C LYS A 11 6.14 9.36 12.24
N GLU A 12 5.49 9.83 13.30
CA GLU A 12 6.05 9.90 14.66
C GLU A 12 6.43 8.53 15.24
N GLN A 13 5.89 7.45 14.66
CA GLN A 13 6.16 6.07 15.07
C GLN A 13 6.98 5.29 14.04
N TYR A 14 7.27 5.87 12.88
CA TYR A 14 7.96 5.19 11.80
C TYR A 14 9.45 5.04 12.13
N ALA A 15 9.96 3.80 12.09
CA ALA A 15 11.29 3.47 12.59
C ALA A 15 12.41 3.61 11.54
N LEU A 16 12.05 3.69 10.26
CA LEU A 16 13.02 3.72 9.15
C LEU A 16 13.17 5.14 8.59
N ASN A 17 14.05 5.29 7.59
CA ASN A 17 14.15 6.53 6.85
C ASN A 17 12.80 6.85 6.18
N TRP A 18 12.19 7.99 6.54
CA TRP A 18 10.91 8.44 6.01
C TRP A 18 10.86 8.52 4.49
N TYR A 19 12.00 8.83 3.85
CA TYR A 19 12.17 8.87 2.40
C TYR A 19 12.96 7.66 1.85
N GLY A 20 13.14 6.62 2.66
CA GLY A 20 13.79 5.37 2.26
C GLY A 20 12.93 4.50 1.35
N ILE A 21 13.44 3.32 1.00
CA ILE A 21 12.85 2.41 0.01
C ILE A 21 11.47 1.87 0.40
N HIS A 22 11.14 1.86 1.69
CA HIS A 22 9.80 1.50 2.21
C HIS A 22 9.04 2.70 2.79
N GLY A 23 9.53 3.92 2.54
CA GLY A 23 9.00 5.15 3.12
C GLY A 23 7.85 5.78 2.31
N ILE A 24 7.58 7.06 2.59
CA ILE A 24 6.39 7.77 2.09
C ILE A 24 6.26 7.81 0.56
N ARG A 25 7.37 7.78 -0.19
CA ARG A 25 7.35 7.75 -1.66
C ARG A 25 6.79 6.43 -2.17
N HIS A 26 7.20 5.31 -1.58
CA HIS A 26 6.64 4.00 -1.85
C HIS A 26 5.13 3.99 -1.53
N TRP A 27 4.73 4.44 -0.34
CA TRP A 27 3.31 4.53 0.04
C TRP A 27 2.48 5.36 -0.94
N GLY A 28 3.03 6.48 -1.41
CA GLY A 28 2.41 7.31 -2.43
C GLY A 28 2.28 6.60 -3.78
N ARG A 29 3.26 5.78 -4.18
CA ARG A 29 3.19 4.98 -5.41
C ARG A 29 2.17 3.86 -5.28
N VAL A 30 2.13 3.15 -4.15
CA VAL A 30 1.08 2.15 -3.83
C VAL A 30 -0.31 2.79 -3.87
N TYR A 31 -0.46 3.98 -3.28
CA TYR A 31 -1.71 4.74 -3.35
C TYR A 31 -2.13 4.99 -4.82
N ALA A 32 -1.23 5.51 -5.65
CA ALA A 32 -1.52 5.80 -7.05
C ALA A 32 -1.81 4.55 -7.88
N ASN A 33 -1.04 3.47 -7.66
CA ASN A 33 -1.24 2.18 -8.33
C ASN A 33 -2.63 1.62 -7.97
N GLY A 34 -2.95 1.61 -6.69
CA GLY A 34 -4.22 1.11 -6.18
C GLY A 34 -5.42 1.90 -6.70
N LEU A 35 -5.34 3.24 -6.80
CA LEU A 35 -6.42 4.03 -7.40
C LEU A 35 -6.65 3.67 -8.87
N ARG A 36 -5.57 3.56 -9.65
CA ARG A 36 -5.64 3.17 -11.06
C ARG A 36 -6.26 1.78 -11.23
N LEU A 37 -5.92 0.83 -10.36
CA LEU A 37 -6.50 -0.51 -10.40
C LEU A 37 -7.98 -0.49 -9.98
N ALA A 38 -8.33 0.23 -8.92
CA ALA A 38 -9.70 0.29 -8.40
C ALA A 38 -10.71 0.83 -9.43
N GLU A 39 -10.28 1.71 -10.34
CA GLU A 39 -11.10 2.19 -11.47
C GLU A 39 -11.58 1.04 -12.37
N GLY A 40 -10.78 0.00 -12.56
CA GLY A 40 -11.13 -1.15 -13.41
C GLY A 40 -11.54 -2.41 -12.67
N THR A 41 -11.19 -2.56 -11.39
CA THR A 41 -11.52 -3.76 -10.60
C THR A 41 -12.81 -3.61 -9.78
N GLY A 42 -13.26 -2.39 -9.53
CA GLY A 42 -14.39 -2.12 -8.63
C GLY A 42 -14.04 -2.28 -7.14
N ALA A 43 -12.75 -2.35 -6.80
CA ALA A 43 -12.29 -2.41 -5.42
C ALA A 43 -12.73 -1.21 -4.58
N LYS A 44 -12.93 -1.44 -3.28
CA LYS A 44 -13.29 -0.38 -2.34
C LYS A 44 -12.13 0.60 -2.18
N VAL A 45 -12.27 1.77 -2.82
CA VAL A 45 -11.23 2.81 -2.91
C VAL A 45 -10.74 3.26 -1.52
N SER A 46 -11.63 3.37 -0.55
CA SER A 46 -11.31 3.72 0.84
C SER A 46 -10.31 2.75 1.50
N VAL A 47 -10.51 1.45 1.31
CA VAL A 47 -9.61 0.38 1.80
C VAL A 47 -8.25 0.48 1.11
N VAL A 48 -8.23 0.59 -0.22
CA VAL A 48 -7.00 0.71 -1.02
C VAL A 48 -6.16 1.92 -0.56
N LYS A 49 -6.84 3.05 -0.31
CA LYS A 49 -6.18 4.25 0.21
C LYS A 49 -5.56 4.01 1.59
N MET A 50 -6.30 3.44 2.54
CA MET A 50 -5.76 3.17 3.88
C MET A 50 -4.64 2.14 3.85
N PHE A 51 -4.79 1.07 3.07
CA PHE A 51 -3.76 0.05 2.91
C PHE A 51 -2.42 0.67 2.49
N SER A 52 -2.45 1.60 1.53
CA SER A 52 -1.24 2.24 1.00
C SER A 52 -0.36 2.92 2.05
N ILE A 53 -0.93 3.40 3.17
CA ILE A 53 -0.18 4.09 4.23
C ILE A 53 0.04 3.24 5.48
N PHE A 54 -0.63 2.08 5.61
CA PHE A 54 -0.52 1.22 6.79
C PHE A 54 0.33 -0.04 6.56
N HIS A 55 0.31 -0.65 5.37
CA HIS A 55 0.96 -1.96 5.13
C HIS A 55 2.44 -2.02 5.54
N ASP A 56 3.21 -0.96 5.24
CA ASP A 56 4.64 -0.83 5.55
C ASP A 56 4.95 0.12 6.72
N SER A 57 3.92 0.70 7.35
CA SER A 57 4.06 1.73 8.40
C SER A 57 4.77 1.28 9.67
N ARG A 58 4.93 -0.03 9.87
CA ARG A 58 5.51 -0.64 11.08
C ARG A 58 6.61 -1.63 10.77
N ARG A 59 7.37 -1.37 9.69
CA ARG A 59 8.64 -2.04 9.45
C ARG A 59 9.66 -1.70 10.53
N LEU A 60 10.48 -2.69 10.88
CA LEU A 60 11.61 -2.57 11.81
C LEU A 60 12.96 -2.55 11.09
N ASN A 61 13.00 -3.00 9.83
CA ASN A 61 14.19 -2.97 8.98
C ASN A 61 13.81 -2.94 7.49
N ASP A 62 14.81 -2.63 6.64
CA ASP A 62 14.63 -2.55 5.18
C ASP A 62 14.68 -3.90 4.45
N GLY A 63 15.05 -4.98 5.15
CA GLY A 63 15.16 -6.33 4.61
C GLY A 63 13.93 -7.19 4.91
N SER A 64 14.19 -8.42 5.38
CA SER A 64 13.15 -9.35 5.78
C SER A 64 12.53 -8.93 7.11
N ASP A 65 11.21 -8.78 7.09
CA ASP A 65 10.43 -8.38 8.25
C ASP A 65 9.01 -8.93 8.14
N GLU A 66 8.83 -10.25 8.20
CA GLU A 66 7.56 -10.92 7.89
C GLU A 66 6.33 -10.38 8.65
N ALA A 67 6.55 -9.81 9.85
CA ALA A 67 5.49 -9.28 10.70
C ALA A 67 5.17 -7.78 10.51
N HIS A 68 5.74 -7.10 9.49
CA HIS A 68 5.43 -5.68 9.24
C HIS A 68 3.96 -5.45 8.91
N GLY A 69 3.36 -6.29 8.06
CA GLY A 69 1.94 -6.25 7.72
C GLY A 69 1.03 -6.35 8.94
N PRO A 70 1.17 -7.40 9.79
CA PRO A 70 0.43 -7.50 11.05
C PRO A 70 0.61 -6.33 12.01
N ARG A 71 1.82 -5.77 12.12
CA ARG A 71 2.03 -4.57 12.95
C ARG A 71 1.35 -3.34 12.34
N GLY A 72 1.34 -3.21 11.01
CA GLY A 72 0.60 -2.17 10.30
C GLY A 72 -0.92 -2.28 10.50
N ALA A 73 -1.46 -3.50 10.44
CA ALA A 73 -2.86 -3.78 10.76
C ALA A 73 -3.20 -3.35 12.19
N LYS A 74 -2.38 -3.74 13.16
CA LYS A 74 -2.55 -3.32 14.56
C LYS A 74 -2.50 -1.80 14.75
N LEU A 75 -1.62 -1.11 14.03
CA LEU A 75 -1.60 0.36 14.06
C LEU A 75 -2.93 0.94 13.53
N ALA A 76 -3.48 0.36 12.46
CA ALA A 76 -4.77 0.79 11.93
C ALA A 76 -5.91 0.61 12.94
N GLU A 77 -5.92 -0.48 13.71
CA GLU A 77 -6.84 -0.71 14.84
C GLU A 77 -6.71 0.36 15.93
N GLU A 78 -5.47 0.67 16.32
CA GLU A 78 -5.20 1.67 17.35
C GLU A 78 -5.63 3.10 16.93
N PHE A 79 -5.65 3.36 15.62
CA PHE A 79 -5.87 4.68 15.02
C PHE A 79 -7.30 4.92 14.53
N ARG A 80 -8.06 3.85 14.25
CA ARG A 80 -9.49 3.92 13.92
C ARG A 80 -10.25 4.60 15.07
N GLY A 81 -11.17 5.50 14.77
CA GLY A 81 -11.90 6.28 15.78
C GLY A 81 -11.14 7.49 16.34
N LYS A 82 -9.83 7.62 16.05
CA LYS A 82 -8.98 8.73 16.55
C LYS A 82 -8.48 9.62 15.42
N TYR A 83 -8.01 9.01 14.34
CA TYR A 83 -7.39 9.71 13.21
C TYR A 83 -8.12 9.50 11.88
N PHE A 84 -8.91 8.44 11.78
CA PHE A 84 -9.74 8.14 10.62
C PHE A 84 -10.93 7.27 11.00
N GLU A 85 -11.91 7.22 10.10
CA GLU A 85 -13.05 6.32 10.15
C GLU A 85 -13.10 5.48 8.87
N LEU A 86 -13.52 4.24 9.02
CA LEU A 86 -13.95 3.32 7.96
C LEU A 86 -15.18 2.56 8.48
N PRO A 87 -16.14 2.19 7.61
CA PRO A 87 -17.17 1.19 7.95
C PRO A 87 -16.55 -0.14 8.40
N ASP A 88 -17.27 -0.91 9.23
CA ASP A 88 -16.75 -2.16 9.80
C ASP A 88 -16.31 -3.17 8.72
N ASP A 89 -17.13 -3.36 7.69
CA ASP A 89 -16.85 -4.26 6.57
C ASP A 89 -15.62 -3.83 5.76
N GLU A 90 -15.40 -2.53 5.58
CA GLU A 90 -14.20 -2.01 4.93
C GLU A 90 -12.96 -2.10 5.83
N PHE A 91 -13.15 -1.89 7.12
CA PHE A 91 -12.08 -1.99 8.09
C PHE A 91 -11.56 -3.42 8.21
N GLU A 92 -12.46 -4.42 8.21
CA GLU A 92 -12.07 -5.84 8.17
C GLU A 92 -11.21 -6.15 6.92
N LEU A 93 -11.59 -5.64 5.75
CA LEU A 93 -10.80 -5.80 4.53
C LEU A 93 -9.42 -5.14 4.63
N LEU A 94 -9.31 -3.96 5.25
CA LEU A 94 -8.03 -3.30 5.51
C LEU A 94 -7.12 -4.16 6.38
N ILE A 95 -7.66 -4.71 7.48
CA ILE A 95 -6.92 -5.55 8.41
C ILE A 95 -6.42 -6.82 7.72
N ILE A 96 -7.27 -7.49 6.94
CA ILE A 96 -6.86 -8.68 6.18
C ILE A 96 -5.80 -8.31 5.14
N ALA A 97 -6.00 -7.22 4.38
CA ALA A 97 -5.05 -6.78 3.37
C ALA A 97 -3.65 -6.51 3.98
N CYS A 98 -3.58 -5.75 5.07
CA CYS A 98 -2.30 -5.50 5.74
C CYS A 98 -1.67 -6.79 6.28
N ASN A 99 -2.44 -7.67 6.94
CA ASN A 99 -1.92 -8.93 7.48
C ASN A 99 -1.33 -9.87 6.43
N GLN A 100 -1.87 -9.86 5.21
CA GLN A 100 -1.61 -10.90 4.22
C GLN A 100 -0.89 -10.43 2.96
N HIS A 101 -0.56 -9.15 2.79
CA HIS A 101 -0.04 -8.64 1.51
C HIS A 101 1.27 -9.29 1.00
N THR A 102 2.04 -9.90 1.88
CA THR A 102 3.28 -10.64 1.55
C THR A 102 3.03 -12.07 1.08
N VAL A 103 1.82 -12.63 1.25
CA VAL A 103 1.53 -14.02 0.87
C VAL A 103 1.32 -14.15 -0.63
N LEU A 104 1.80 -15.22 -1.25
CA LEU A 104 1.67 -15.42 -2.70
C LEU A 104 0.25 -15.83 -3.14
N GLN A 105 -0.60 -16.26 -2.21
CA GLN A 105 -1.94 -16.73 -2.52
C GLN A 105 -2.86 -15.60 -2.96
N ILE A 106 -3.66 -15.85 -4.01
CA ILE A 106 -4.73 -14.94 -4.44
C ILE A 106 -5.89 -15.04 -3.44
N HIS A 107 -6.27 -13.90 -2.85
CA HIS A 107 -7.43 -13.81 -1.98
C HIS A 107 -8.74 -13.79 -2.79
N THR A 108 -9.86 -14.23 -2.23
CA THR A 108 -11.15 -14.28 -2.95
C THR A 108 -11.76 -12.89 -3.18
N ASP A 109 -11.53 -11.95 -2.26
CA ASP A 109 -12.01 -10.56 -2.34
C ASP A 109 -11.17 -9.68 -3.27
N ILE A 110 -11.83 -8.99 -4.21
CA ILE A 110 -11.20 -8.16 -5.23
C ILE A 110 -10.49 -6.91 -4.67
N THR A 111 -10.95 -6.40 -3.53
CA THR A 111 -10.33 -5.25 -2.85
C THR A 111 -8.98 -5.64 -2.27
N ILE A 112 -8.92 -6.79 -1.60
CA ILE A 112 -7.67 -7.33 -1.04
C ILE A 112 -6.68 -7.64 -2.15
N GLN A 113 -7.13 -8.29 -3.23
CA GLN A 113 -6.31 -8.50 -4.44
C GLN A 113 -5.74 -7.20 -5.00
N THR A 114 -6.58 -6.15 -5.08
CA THR A 114 -6.16 -4.83 -5.59
C THR A 114 -5.12 -4.18 -4.68
N CYS A 115 -5.25 -4.32 -3.36
CA CYS A 115 -4.22 -3.86 -2.41
C CYS A 115 -2.88 -4.58 -2.64
N PHE A 116 -2.90 -5.91 -2.79
CA PHE A 116 -1.69 -6.70 -3.03
C PHE A 116 -1.01 -6.29 -4.33
N ASP A 117 -1.79 -6.15 -5.41
CA ASP A 117 -1.28 -5.73 -6.71
C ASP A 117 -0.71 -4.32 -6.67
N ALA A 118 -1.34 -3.39 -5.95
CA ALA A 118 -0.86 -2.03 -5.81
C ALA A 118 0.55 -1.94 -5.20
N ASP A 119 0.84 -2.78 -4.19
CA ASP A 119 2.15 -2.91 -3.57
C ASP A 119 3.15 -3.64 -4.49
N ARG A 120 2.76 -4.81 -5.02
CA ARG A 120 3.62 -5.64 -5.89
C ARG A 120 4.07 -4.91 -7.15
N LEU A 121 3.22 -4.04 -7.70
CA LEU A 121 3.57 -3.22 -8.86
C LEU A 121 4.71 -2.21 -8.58
N ASP A 122 5.04 -1.93 -7.31
CA ASP A 122 6.16 -1.04 -6.94
C ASP A 122 7.43 -1.81 -6.53
N LEU A 123 7.54 -3.11 -6.82
CA LEU A 123 8.70 -3.94 -6.42
C LEU A 123 10.01 -3.57 -7.13
N ALA A 124 9.97 -2.91 -8.29
CA ALA A 124 11.20 -2.60 -9.03
C ALA A 124 12.15 -1.68 -8.25
N ARG A 125 11.63 -0.87 -7.31
CA ARG A 125 12.41 -0.06 -6.36
C ARG A 125 13.39 -0.87 -5.51
N VAL A 126 13.09 -2.14 -5.26
CA VAL A 126 13.92 -3.07 -4.47
C VAL A 126 14.61 -4.12 -5.35
N GLY A 127 14.73 -3.85 -6.65
CA GLY A 127 15.46 -4.70 -7.59
C GLY A 127 14.69 -5.94 -8.07
N THR A 128 13.39 -6.02 -7.81
CA THR A 128 12.54 -7.14 -8.26
C THR A 128 11.50 -6.64 -9.25
N MET A 129 11.51 -7.14 -10.48
CA MET A 129 10.49 -6.78 -11.46
C MET A 129 9.17 -7.51 -11.12
N PRO A 130 8.00 -6.82 -11.13
CA PRO A 130 6.71 -7.45 -10.96
C PRO A 130 6.49 -8.53 -12.05
N ASP A 131 6.18 -9.74 -11.62
CA ASP A 131 5.86 -10.86 -12.49
C ASP A 131 4.34 -11.06 -12.50
N PRO A 132 3.67 -11.05 -13.69
CA PRO A 132 2.24 -11.28 -13.80
C PRO A 132 1.72 -12.54 -13.06
N ARG A 133 2.55 -13.56 -12.88
CA ARG A 133 2.20 -14.79 -12.17
C ARG A 133 1.92 -14.59 -10.68
N TYR A 134 2.45 -13.51 -10.09
CA TYR A 134 2.23 -13.15 -8.69
C TYR A 134 1.27 -11.97 -8.52
N LEU A 135 0.70 -11.45 -9.62
CA LEU A 135 -0.37 -10.45 -9.59
C LEU A 135 -1.72 -11.16 -9.60
N CYS A 136 -2.69 -10.56 -8.92
CA CYS A 136 -4.00 -11.14 -8.68
C CYS A 136 -4.95 -10.84 -9.85
N THR A 137 -5.12 -9.56 -10.16
CA THR A 137 -6.13 -9.06 -11.09
C THR A 137 -5.63 -9.04 -12.54
N ASP A 138 -6.52 -9.27 -13.49
CA ASP A 138 -6.17 -9.22 -14.93
C ASP A 138 -5.69 -7.84 -15.36
N LEU A 139 -6.21 -6.78 -14.73
CA LEU A 139 -5.74 -5.42 -14.98
C LEU A 139 -4.30 -5.23 -14.50
N ALA A 140 -3.94 -5.70 -13.31
CA ALA A 140 -2.56 -5.61 -12.82
C ALA A 140 -1.58 -6.42 -13.68
N LYS A 141 -2.03 -7.56 -14.25
CA LYS A 141 -1.23 -8.41 -15.15
C LYS A 141 -0.97 -7.77 -16.52
N ASN A 142 -1.66 -6.71 -16.89
CA ASN A 142 -1.47 -6.03 -18.17
C ASN A 142 -0.05 -5.45 -18.27
N SER A 143 0.64 -5.71 -19.37
CA SER A 143 2.02 -5.26 -19.60
C SER A 143 2.18 -3.74 -19.52
N ASP A 144 1.17 -2.98 -19.96
CA ASP A 144 1.22 -1.51 -19.95
C ASP A 144 1.10 -0.97 -18.52
N ILE A 145 0.30 -1.63 -17.67
CA ILE A 145 0.18 -1.29 -16.25
C ILE A 145 1.48 -1.59 -15.52
N ILE A 146 2.08 -2.75 -15.78
CA ILE A 146 3.37 -3.14 -15.21
C ILE A 146 4.47 -2.18 -15.66
N ALA A 147 4.56 -1.86 -16.95
CA ALA A 147 5.54 -0.92 -17.47
C ALA A 147 5.40 0.48 -16.84
N TRP A 148 4.16 0.99 -16.78
CA TRP A 148 3.86 2.28 -16.15
C TRP A 148 4.25 2.33 -14.66
N ALA A 149 3.97 1.27 -13.90
CA ALA A 149 4.33 1.21 -12.49
C ALA A 149 5.86 1.11 -12.30
N ASN A 150 6.53 0.30 -13.12
CA ASN A 150 7.97 0.08 -13.05
C ASN A 150 8.78 1.33 -13.37
N GLU A 151 8.40 2.09 -14.40
CA GLU A 151 9.06 3.36 -14.74
C GLU A 151 9.09 4.30 -13.53
N ARG A 152 7.96 4.41 -12.83
CA ARG A 152 7.81 5.26 -11.64
C ARG A 152 8.59 4.70 -10.44
N SER A 153 8.60 3.39 -10.29
CA SER A 153 9.32 2.70 -9.22
C SER A 153 10.84 2.87 -9.36
N LEU A 154 11.38 2.69 -10.58
CA LEU A 154 12.80 2.79 -10.90
C LEU A 154 13.36 4.21 -10.89
N SER A 155 12.52 5.21 -11.21
CA SER A 155 12.91 6.63 -11.20
C SER A 155 12.82 7.29 -9.82
N ASP A 156 12.50 6.52 -8.77
CA ASP A 156 12.12 7.03 -7.44
C ASP A 156 11.09 8.16 -7.52
N TYR A 157 10.09 7.97 -8.38
CA TYR A 157 9.04 8.94 -8.60
C TYR A 157 8.30 9.23 -7.29
N SER A 158 8.11 10.52 -6.99
CA SER A 158 7.34 11.01 -5.85
C SER A 158 5.97 11.52 -6.32
N PRO A 159 4.87 10.80 -6.06
CA PRO A 159 3.55 11.23 -6.49
C PRO A 159 3.10 12.50 -5.77
N ALA A 160 2.27 13.34 -6.41
CA ALA A 160 1.81 14.61 -5.84
C ALA A 160 1.13 14.49 -4.47
N ILE A 161 0.50 13.34 -4.18
CA ILE A 161 -0.10 13.04 -2.87
C ILE A 161 0.93 13.09 -1.73
N VAL A 162 2.20 12.75 -2.00
CA VAL A 162 3.29 12.80 -1.01
C VAL A 162 3.57 14.23 -0.57
N THR A 163 3.44 15.21 -1.48
CA THR A 163 3.55 16.62 -1.13
C THR A 163 2.40 17.03 -0.21
N LEU A 164 1.17 16.62 -0.51
CA LEU A 164 0.00 16.92 0.33
C LEU A 164 0.09 16.29 1.73
N TRP A 165 0.73 15.12 1.83
CA TRP A 165 0.99 14.44 3.10
C TRP A 165 2.11 15.06 3.94
N ASN A 166 3.06 15.78 3.32
CA ASN A 166 4.19 16.43 4.00
C ASN A 166 4.01 17.93 4.27
N GLN A 167 3.01 18.58 3.66
CA GLN A 167 2.59 19.94 4.01
C GLN A 167 1.78 19.96 5.30
#